data_AF-A0A453Q3P1-F1
#
_entry.id   AF-A0A453Q3P1-F1
#
_cell.length_a   1.000
_cell.length_b   1.000
_cell.length_c   1.000
_cell.angle_alpha   90.00
_cell.angle_beta   90.00
_cell.angle_gamma   90.00
#
_symmetry.space_group_name_H-M   'P 1'
#
loop_
_entity.id
_entity.type
_entity.pdbx_description
1 polymer ?
#
loop_
_entity_poly.entity_id
_entity_poly.type
_entity_poly.pdbx_seq_one_letter_code
_entity_poly.pdbx_strand_id
1 'polypeptide(L)'
;THPRFLVDGFEVAKKATLEFLETFKTPVVIGDQPDREILKMVARTTLRTKLYEGLADQLTDIVVNAVLCIRQSDQPIDLFMVEIMHMRHKFDVDTRLIEGLVLDHGSRHPDMKRRAENCYILTANVSLEYEKSEINAGFFYSNAEQREKMVTAERRQVDERVQKIIELKNKVCAGTDKNFVVINQKGIDPPSLDLLARAGIIALRRAKRRNMERLVLACGGEAINSVEGMTEDCLGWAGLVYEHVLGEEKYTFVENVKNPHSCTILIKGPNDHTIAQIKDAVRDGLRSVKNTVEDEAVVLVALERSRWLQGSISLTM
;
A
#
# COMPACT_ATOMS: atom_id res chain seq x y z
N THR A 1 50.69 0.67 23.03
CA THR A 1 49.89 1.90 22.85
C THR A 1 48.67 1.81 23.74
N HIS A 2 48.41 2.83 24.55
CA HIS A 2 47.24 2.82 25.44
C HIS A 2 45.96 2.96 24.58
N PRO A 3 44.92 2.12 24.76
CA PRO A 3 43.72 2.12 23.91
C PRO A 3 43.06 3.50 23.74
N ARG A 4 43.16 4.35 24.77
CA ARG A 4 42.67 5.74 24.76
C ARG A 4 43.26 6.59 23.62
N PHE A 5 44.55 6.43 23.31
CA PHE A 5 45.16 7.14 22.18
C PHE A 5 44.60 6.68 20.82
N LEU A 6 44.19 5.41 20.69
CA LEU A 6 43.54 4.93 19.48
C LEU A 6 42.13 5.50 19.34
N VAL A 7 41.37 5.55 20.44
CA VAL A 7 40.03 6.15 20.47
C VAL A 7 40.08 7.64 20.10
N ASP A 8 41.03 8.39 20.70
CA ASP A 8 41.21 9.80 20.40
C ASP A 8 41.61 10.02 18.93
N GLY A 9 42.49 9.16 18.39
CA GLY A 9 42.86 9.16 16.98
C GLY A 9 41.67 8.90 16.04
N PHE A 10 40.78 7.96 16.38
CA PHE A 10 39.57 7.69 15.60
C PHE A 10 38.58 8.85 15.61
N GLU A 11 38.44 9.57 16.73
CA GLU A 11 37.56 10.75 16.78
C GLU A 11 38.10 11.92 15.93
N VAL A 12 39.42 12.13 15.92
CA VAL A 12 40.04 13.13 15.03
C VAL A 12 39.83 12.74 13.56
N ALA A 13 40.08 11.47 13.21
CA ALA A 13 39.89 10.98 11.85
C ALA A 13 38.42 11.06 11.40
N LYS A 14 37.47 10.75 12.27
CA LYS A 14 36.03 10.83 12.00
C LYS A 14 35.61 12.26 11.65
N LYS A 15 36.06 13.27 12.41
CA LYS A 15 35.74 14.68 12.14
C LYS A 15 36.28 15.12 10.78
N ALA A 16 37.56 14.85 10.50
CA ALA A 16 38.17 15.17 9.22
C ALA A 16 37.46 14.46 8.04
N THR A 17 37.02 13.21 8.24
CA THR A 17 36.28 12.45 7.22
C THR A 17 34.90 13.06 6.95
N LEU A 18 34.18 13.52 7.99
CA LEU A 18 32.88 14.19 7.82
C LEU A 18 33.02 15.52 7.09
N GLU A 19 34.04 16.32 7.41
CA GLU A 19 34.34 17.57 6.70
C GLU A 19 34.66 17.31 5.22
N PHE A 20 35.44 16.26 4.93
CA PHE A 20 35.72 15.85 3.55
C PHE A 20 34.44 15.39 2.82
N LEU A 21 33.58 14.61 3.47
CA LEU A 21 32.32 14.14 2.89
C LEU A 21 31.40 15.28 2.46
N GLU A 22 31.35 16.38 3.21
CA GLU A 22 30.59 17.58 2.84
C GLU A 22 31.08 18.23 1.54
N THR A 23 32.39 18.18 1.28
CA THR A 23 32.98 18.67 0.02
C THR A 23 32.90 17.67 -1.13
N PHE A 24 32.78 16.38 -0.81
CA PHE A 24 32.82 15.28 -1.77
C PHE A 24 31.45 14.92 -2.34
N LYS A 25 30.39 15.15 -1.56
CA LYS A 25 29.02 14.85 -1.99
C LYS A 25 28.63 15.66 -3.22
N THR A 26 27.96 15.02 -4.17
CA THR A 26 27.42 15.70 -5.34
C THR A 26 25.97 16.08 -5.05
N PRO A 27 25.59 17.36 -5.10
CA PRO A 27 24.21 17.77 -4.89
C PRO A 27 23.34 17.27 -6.05
N VAL A 28 22.14 16.79 -5.72
CA VAL A 28 21.13 16.37 -6.67
C VAL A 28 20.06 17.45 -6.68
N VAL A 29 19.66 17.90 -7.87
CA VAL A 29 18.56 18.85 -7.99
C VAL A 29 17.25 18.09 -7.84
N ILE A 30 16.61 18.26 -6.67
CA ILE A 30 15.34 17.62 -6.31
C ILE A 30 14.24 18.69 -6.21
N GLY A 31 14.15 19.53 -7.25
CA GLY A 31 13.07 20.52 -7.36
C GLY A 31 11.71 19.88 -7.68
N ASP A 32 10.81 20.67 -8.27
CA ASP A 32 9.47 20.22 -8.73
C ASP A 32 9.56 19.06 -9.74
N GLN A 33 10.66 19.01 -10.52
CA GLN A 33 10.98 17.88 -11.39
C GLN A 33 12.29 17.24 -10.92
N PRO A 34 12.23 16.18 -10.11
CA PRO A 34 13.44 15.47 -9.70
C PRO A 34 14.09 14.82 -10.92
N ASP A 35 15.42 14.83 -10.96
CA ASP A 35 16.17 14.12 -12.00
C ASP A 35 15.96 12.61 -11.86
N ARG A 36 15.03 12.09 -12.66
CA ARG A 36 14.65 10.68 -12.64
C ARG A 36 15.83 9.79 -13.01
N GLU A 37 16.78 10.28 -13.81
CA GLU A 37 17.90 9.46 -14.26
C GLU A 37 18.87 9.18 -13.11
N ILE A 38 19.17 10.19 -12.28
CA ILE A 38 19.98 10.02 -11.08
C ILE A 38 19.30 9.05 -10.11
N LEU A 39 17.99 9.20 -9.87
CA LEU A 39 17.25 8.28 -9.00
C LEU A 39 17.24 6.84 -9.55
N LYS A 40 17.13 6.67 -10.87
CA LYS A 40 17.26 5.37 -11.51
C LYS A 40 18.65 4.78 -11.34
N MET A 41 19.71 5.58 -11.46
CA MET A 41 21.07 5.11 -11.23
C MET A 41 21.28 4.63 -9.78
N VAL A 42 20.74 5.36 -8.80
CA VAL A 42 20.78 4.97 -7.38
C VAL A 42 20.01 3.66 -7.16
N ALA A 43 18.76 3.59 -7.62
CA ALA A 43 17.94 2.39 -7.49
C ALA A 43 18.61 1.17 -8.16
N ARG A 44 19.12 1.34 -9.38
CA ARG A 44 19.84 0.30 -10.13
C ARG A 44 21.06 -0.20 -9.39
N THR A 45 21.85 0.71 -8.80
CA THR A 45 23.04 0.35 -8.02
C THR A 45 22.67 -0.54 -6.84
N THR A 46 21.65 -0.17 -6.07
CA THR A 46 21.18 -0.97 -4.92
C THR A 46 20.59 -2.31 -5.38
N LEU A 47 19.74 -2.32 -6.40
CA LEU A 47 19.05 -3.54 -6.86
C LEU A 47 20.02 -4.57 -7.46
N ARG A 48 21.03 -4.12 -8.22
CA ARG A 48 22.04 -5.01 -8.83
C ARG A 48 22.94 -5.72 -7.82
N THR A 49 23.01 -5.25 -6.57
CA THR A 49 23.74 -5.98 -5.52
C THR A 49 23.03 -7.26 -5.07
N LYS A 50 21.72 -7.39 -5.33
CA LYS A 50 20.90 -8.49 -4.82
C LYS A 50 20.18 -9.30 -5.90
N LEU A 51 19.99 -8.73 -7.08
CA LEU A 51 19.24 -9.32 -8.18
C LEU A 51 20.09 -9.39 -9.45
N TYR A 52 19.70 -10.26 -10.37
CA TYR A 52 20.30 -10.31 -11.70
C TYR A 52 19.94 -9.07 -12.53
N GLU A 53 20.79 -8.72 -13.49
CA GLU A 53 20.74 -7.43 -14.18
C GLU A 53 19.40 -7.13 -14.85
N GLY A 54 18.83 -8.10 -15.58
CA GLY A 54 17.57 -7.92 -16.30
C GLY A 54 16.39 -7.56 -15.38
N LEU A 55 16.24 -8.25 -14.25
CA LEU A 55 15.19 -7.95 -13.27
C LEU A 55 15.47 -6.68 -12.49
N ALA A 56 16.75 -6.40 -12.17
CA ALA A 56 17.14 -5.16 -11.51
C ALA A 56 16.76 -3.94 -12.37
N ASP A 57 17.00 -3.99 -13.68
CA ASP A 57 16.66 -2.90 -14.59
C ASP A 57 15.16 -2.68 -14.70
N GLN A 58 14.34 -3.75 -14.75
CA GLN A 58 12.87 -3.63 -14.71
C GLN A 58 12.36 -3.02 -13.39
N LEU A 59 12.90 -3.48 -12.26
CA LEU A 59 12.49 -2.99 -10.94
C LEU A 59 12.95 -1.55 -10.66
N THR A 60 14.02 -1.10 -11.33
CA THR A 60 14.55 0.26 -11.18
C THR A 60 13.48 1.30 -11.48
N ASP A 61 12.79 1.17 -12.62
CA ASP A 61 11.73 2.10 -12.99
C ASP A 61 10.54 2.03 -12.02
N ILE A 62 10.17 0.83 -11.58
CA ILE A 62 9.06 0.59 -10.64
C ILE A 62 9.32 1.26 -9.29
N VAL A 63 10.52 1.09 -8.74
CA VAL A 63 10.92 1.65 -7.45
C VAL A 63 10.95 3.17 -7.50
N VAL A 64 11.55 3.76 -8.54
CA VAL A 64 11.59 5.23 -8.68
C VAL A 64 10.17 5.79 -8.83
N ASN A 65 9.34 5.18 -9.68
CA ASN A 65 7.96 5.63 -9.88
C ASN A 65 7.14 5.51 -8.59
N ALA A 66 7.34 4.46 -7.79
CA ALA A 66 6.66 4.31 -6.50
C ALA A 66 7.04 5.43 -5.52
N VAL A 67 8.32 5.80 -5.41
CA VAL A 67 8.76 6.89 -4.52
C VAL A 67 8.27 8.26 -5.01
N LEU A 68 8.23 8.48 -6.31
CA LEU A 68 7.70 9.72 -6.88
C LEU A 68 6.19 9.85 -6.68
N CYS A 69 5.46 8.73 -6.71
CA CYS A 69 4.02 8.66 -6.50
C CYS A 69 3.62 9.09 -5.06
N ILE A 70 4.38 8.65 -4.06
CA ILE A 70 4.15 9.00 -2.64
C ILE A 70 4.71 10.37 -2.24
N ARG A 71 5.55 10.99 -3.08
CA ARG A 71 6.20 12.27 -2.74
C ARG A 71 5.16 13.38 -2.67
N GLN A 72 5.09 14.04 -1.52
CA GLN A 72 4.38 15.31 -1.35
C GLN A 72 5.42 16.39 -1.07
N SER A 73 5.23 17.62 -1.59
CA SER A 73 6.23 18.70 -1.48
C SER A 73 6.54 19.08 -0.03
N ASP A 74 5.57 18.93 0.87
CA ASP A 74 5.61 19.51 2.21
C ASP A 74 5.72 18.45 3.33
N GLN A 75 5.78 17.16 2.98
CA GLN A 75 5.82 16.06 3.95
C GLN A 75 7.01 15.11 3.72
N PRO A 76 7.61 14.58 4.80
CA PRO A 76 8.64 13.55 4.67
C PRO A 76 8.05 12.30 4.00
N ILE A 77 8.86 11.62 3.21
CA ILE A 77 8.41 10.45 2.46
C ILE A 77 8.17 9.29 3.43
N ASP A 78 6.92 8.84 3.51
CA ASP A 78 6.57 7.64 4.26
C ASP A 78 6.51 6.40 3.36
N LEU A 79 7.45 5.48 3.56
CA LEU A 79 7.51 4.21 2.84
C LEU A 79 6.36 3.26 3.20
N PHE A 80 5.63 3.50 4.31
CA PHE A 80 4.44 2.69 4.62
C PHE A 80 3.33 2.87 3.59
N MET A 81 3.33 3.97 2.83
CA MET A 81 2.37 4.24 1.75
C MET A 81 2.62 3.40 0.50
N VAL A 82 3.78 2.76 0.38
CA VAL A 82 4.06 1.78 -0.67
C VAL A 82 3.73 0.38 -0.13
N GLU A 83 2.69 -0.24 -0.67
CA GLU A 83 2.43 -1.65 -0.38
C GLU A 83 3.26 -2.56 -1.28
N ILE A 84 3.84 -3.61 -0.70
CA ILE A 84 4.53 -4.64 -1.46
C ILE A 84 3.70 -5.93 -1.39
N MET A 85 2.91 -6.14 -2.43
CA MET A 85 2.10 -7.34 -2.61
C MET A 85 2.88 -8.37 -3.42
N HIS A 86 2.62 -9.66 -3.18
CA HIS A 86 3.20 -10.72 -3.99
C HIS A 86 2.11 -11.67 -4.49
N MET A 87 2.34 -12.25 -5.66
CA MET A 87 1.50 -13.28 -6.26
C MET A 87 2.38 -14.43 -6.74
N ARG A 88 2.03 -15.65 -6.36
CA ARG A 88 2.74 -16.86 -6.82
C ARG A 88 2.36 -17.15 -8.26
N HIS A 89 3.28 -16.90 -9.19
CA HIS A 89 3.06 -17.14 -10.61
C HIS A 89 4.30 -17.79 -11.22
N LYS A 90 4.12 -18.65 -12.22
CA LYS A 90 5.21 -19.36 -12.90
C LYS A 90 6.36 -18.49 -13.43
N PHE A 91 6.14 -17.19 -13.66
CA PHE A 91 7.13 -16.26 -14.20
C PHE A 91 7.36 -15.11 -13.21
N ASP A 92 8.61 -14.70 -13.07
CA ASP A 92 9.10 -13.59 -12.22
C ASP A 92 9.10 -12.23 -12.95
N VAL A 93 9.05 -12.25 -14.28
CA VAL A 93 9.22 -11.07 -15.16
C VAL A 93 8.00 -10.15 -15.22
N ASP A 94 6.87 -10.51 -14.60
CA ASP A 94 5.62 -9.73 -14.67
C ASP A 94 5.37 -8.82 -13.44
N THR A 95 6.45 -8.42 -12.76
CA THR A 95 6.35 -7.46 -11.65
C THR A 95 5.96 -6.08 -12.17
N ARG A 96 4.96 -5.45 -11.55
CA ARG A 96 4.39 -4.17 -12.03
C ARG A 96 4.10 -3.20 -10.89
N LEU A 97 4.20 -1.91 -11.20
CA LEU A 97 3.67 -0.84 -10.34
C LEU A 97 2.18 -0.68 -10.59
N ILE A 98 1.42 -0.52 -9.52
CA ILE A 98 -0.01 -0.25 -9.56
C ILE A 98 -0.21 1.08 -8.82
N GLU A 99 -0.66 2.08 -9.57
CA GLU A 99 -1.02 3.41 -9.05
C GLU A 99 -2.39 3.33 -8.35
N GLY A 100 -2.37 2.70 -7.18
CA GLY A 100 -3.53 2.39 -6.37
C GLY A 100 -3.23 1.24 -5.41
N LEU A 101 -4.24 0.44 -5.09
CA LEU A 101 -4.12 -0.60 -4.08
C LEU A 101 -4.49 -1.98 -4.62
N VAL A 102 -3.72 -3.00 -4.24
CA VAL A 102 -4.09 -4.41 -4.39
C VAL A 102 -4.49 -4.99 -3.05
N LEU A 103 -5.67 -5.59 -3.01
CA LEU A 103 -6.17 -6.34 -1.87
C LEU A 103 -5.98 -7.84 -2.09
N ASP A 104 -5.61 -8.56 -1.04
CA ASP A 104 -5.34 -10.00 -1.01
C ASP A 104 -6.60 -10.87 -0.91
N HIS A 105 -7.77 -10.26 -1.08
CA HIS A 105 -9.05 -10.94 -1.08
C HIS A 105 -9.98 -10.29 -2.10
N GLY A 106 -10.94 -11.09 -2.54
CA GLY A 106 -11.99 -10.71 -3.48
C GLY A 106 -13.38 -10.83 -2.89
N SER A 107 -14.36 -10.58 -3.75
CA SER A 107 -15.75 -10.84 -3.47
C SER A 107 -15.98 -12.32 -3.15
N ARG A 108 -16.81 -12.58 -2.14
CA ARG A 108 -17.21 -13.94 -1.74
C ARG A 108 -18.51 -14.39 -2.41
N HIS A 109 -19.35 -13.46 -2.85
CA HIS A 109 -20.63 -13.81 -3.45
C HIS A 109 -20.48 -14.01 -4.96
N PRO A 110 -21.01 -15.11 -5.54
CA PRO A 110 -20.82 -15.43 -6.96
C PRO A 110 -21.44 -14.40 -7.91
N ASP A 111 -22.59 -13.82 -7.53
CA ASP A 111 -23.31 -12.85 -8.39
C ASP A 111 -22.76 -11.43 -8.31
N MET A 112 -21.75 -11.17 -7.48
CA MET A 112 -21.10 -9.86 -7.48
C MET A 112 -20.25 -9.68 -8.73
N LYS A 113 -20.27 -8.45 -9.27
CA LYS A 113 -19.48 -8.09 -10.45
C LYS A 113 -17.98 -8.32 -10.18
N ARG A 114 -17.29 -8.96 -11.13
CA ARG A 114 -15.83 -9.16 -11.07
C ARG A 114 -15.04 -7.98 -11.59
N ARG A 115 -15.66 -7.11 -12.39
CA ARG A 115 -15.03 -5.91 -12.94
C ARG A 115 -16.05 -4.79 -12.96
N ALA A 116 -15.61 -3.62 -12.56
CA ALA A 116 -16.39 -2.40 -12.52
C ALA A 116 -15.51 -1.21 -12.89
N GLU A 117 -16.04 -0.35 -13.74
CA GLU A 117 -15.40 0.90 -14.17
C GLU A 117 -16.10 2.07 -13.47
N ASN A 118 -15.39 3.19 -13.29
CA ASN A 118 -15.88 4.41 -12.64
C ASN A 118 -16.57 4.10 -11.30
N CYS A 119 -15.78 3.62 -10.34
CA CYS A 119 -16.24 3.14 -9.05
C CYS A 119 -16.14 4.22 -7.98
N TYR A 120 -17.24 4.43 -7.25
CA TYR A 120 -17.19 5.01 -5.92
C TYR A 120 -16.77 3.95 -4.91
N ILE A 121 -15.84 4.30 -4.04
CA ILE A 121 -15.30 3.41 -3.01
C ILE A 121 -15.73 3.93 -1.65
N LEU A 122 -16.52 3.11 -0.95
CA LEU A 122 -16.87 3.32 0.44
C LEU A 122 -15.91 2.52 1.32
N THR A 123 -15.05 3.23 2.04
CA THR A 123 -14.21 2.67 3.10
C THR A 123 -14.94 2.70 4.43
N ALA A 124 -15.24 1.53 4.99
CA ALA A 124 -15.99 1.42 6.25
C ALA A 124 -15.26 0.55 7.28
N ASN A 125 -15.51 0.85 8.56
CA ASN A 125 -15.10 0.07 9.72
C ASN A 125 -16.33 -0.27 10.58
N VAL A 126 -17.39 -0.76 9.94
CA VAL A 126 -18.69 -1.05 10.57
C VAL A 126 -18.91 -2.56 10.60
N SER A 127 -19.43 -3.10 11.69
CA SER A 127 -19.81 -4.51 11.70
C SER A 127 -21.11 -4.73 10.93
N LEU A 128 -21.01 -5.47 9.83
CA LEU A 128 -22.14 -5.97 9.04
C LEU A 128 -22.30 -7.49 9.26
N GLU A 129 -21.91 -7.96 10.44
CA GLU A 129 -22.09 -9.34 10.87
C GLU A 129 -23.00 -9.40 12.09
N TYR A 130 -23.68 -10.54 12.23
CA TYR A 130 -24.30 -10.91 13.49
C TYR A 130 -23.21 -11.11 14.56
N GLU A 131 -22.98 -10.09 15.39
CA GLU A 131 -22.09 -10.18 16.55
C GLU A 131 -22.85 -10.75 17.75
N LYS A 132 -22.38 -11.88 18.28
CA LYS A 132 -22.78 -12.26 19.63
C LYS A 132 -22.17 -11.26 20.60
N SER A 133 -22.96 -10.76 21.54
CA SER A 133 -22.46 -9.88 22.59
C SER A 133 -21.27 -10.52 23.32
N GLU A 134 -20.12 -9.81 23.35
CA GLU A 134 -18.89 -10.27 24.01
C GLU A 134 -19.02 -10.23 25.54
N ILE A 135 -19.87 -9.32 26.04
CA ILE A 135 -20.30 -9.34 27.43
C ILE A 135 -21.11 -10.62 27.58
N ASN A 136 -20.73 -11.48 28.53
CA ASN A 136 -21.58 -12.55 29.06
C ASN A 136 -22.79 -11.90 29.77
N ALA A 137 -23.61 -11.18 29.02
CA ALA A 137 -24.96 -10.86 29.41
C ALA A 137 -25.65 -12.22 29.45
N GLY A 138 -25.70 -12.81 30.65
CA GLY A 138 -26.52 -13.96 30.91
C GLY A 138 -27.96 -13.56 30.65
N PHE A 139 -28.41 -13.66 29.41
CA PHE A 139 -29.80 -13.49 29.06
C PHE A 139 -30.51 -14.70 29.67
N PHE A 140 -31.12 -14.51 30.83
CA PHE A 140 -32.02 -15.48 31.41
C PHE A 140 -33.32 -15.43 30.61
N TYR A 141 -33.43 -16.29 29.61
CA TYR A 141 -34.64 -16.42 28.80
C TYR A 141 -35.70 -17.20 29.57
N SER A 142 -36.88 -16.61 29.72
CA SER A 142 -38.03 -17.30 30.31
C SER A 142 -38.69 -18.23 29.28
N ASN A 143 -38.75 -17.83 28.01
CA ASN A 143 -39.46 -18.52 26.92
C ASN A 143 -38.65 -18.54 25.60
N ALA A 144 -38.84 -19.57 24.77
CA ALA A 144 -38.19 -19.72 23.46
C ALA A 144 -38.55 -18.58 22.47
N GLU A 145 -39.78 -18.07 22.53
CA GLU A 145 -40.27 -17.00 21.65
C GLU A 145 -39.54 -15.66 21.88
N GLN A 146 -39.13 -15.36 23.11
CA GLN A 146 -38.36 -14.16 23.42
C GLN A 146 -36.95 -14.20 22.82
N ARG A 147 -36.34 -15.40 22.78
CA ARG A 147 -35.04 -15.61 22.15
C ARG A 147 -35.11 -15.36 20.64
N GLU A 148 -36.15 -15.84 19.99
CA GLU A 148 -36.34 -15.66 18.55
C GLU A 148 -36.58 -14.18 18.18
N LYS A 149 -37.36 -13.45 18.99
CA LYS A 149 -37.59 -12.00 18.83
C LYS A 149 -36.30 -11.18 18.97
N MET A 150 -35.40 -11.55 19.89
CA MET A 150 -34.11 -10.84 20.02
C MET A 150 -33.18 -11.11 18.85
N VAL A 151 -33.07 -12.36 18.39
CA VAL A 151 -32.23 -12.70 17.23
C VAL A 151 -32.73 -11.99 15.97
N THR A 152 -34.04 -11.89 15.78
CA THR A 152 -34.63 -11.14 14.66
C THR A 152 -34.42 -9.63 14.79
N ALA A 153 -34.47 -9.06 16.00
CA ALA A 153 -34.16 -7.66 16.23
C ALA A 153 -32.69 -7.32 15.92
N GLU A 154 -31.74 -8.15 16.35
CA GLU A 154 -30.30 -8.00 16.05
C GLU A 154 -30.05 -8.07 14.55
N ARG A 155 -30.67 -9.03 13.85
CA ARG A 155 -30.60 -9.11 12.38
C ARG A 155 -31.16 -7.88 11.70
N ARG A 156 -32.33 -7.40 12.15
CA ARG A 156 -32.95 -6.20 11.60
C ARG A 156 -32.03 -4.98 11.72
N GLN A 157 -31.26 -4.86 12.81
CA GLN A 157 -30.29 -3.78 12.96
C GLN A 157 -29.16 -3.86 11.92
N VAL A 158 -28.69 -5.06 11.59
CA VAL A 158 -27.70 -5.27 10.52
C VAL A 158 -28.30 -4.95 9.15
N ASP A 159 -29.52 -5.44 8.89
CA ASP A 159 -30.25 -5.17 7.64
C ASP A 159 -30.49 -3.67 7.44
N GLU A 160 -30.86 -2.93 8.49
CA GLU A 160 -31.04 -1.47 8.44
C GLU A 160 -29.73 -0.74 8.10
N ARG A 161 -28.57 -1.22 8.59
CA ARG A 161 -27.26 -0.68 8.22
C ARG A 161 -26.96 -0.94 6.74
N VAL A 162 -27.19 -2.15 6.25
CA VAL A 162 -26.97 -2.49 4.84
C VAL A 162 -27.89 -1.67 3.94
N GLN A 163 -29.15 -1.49 4.36
CA GLN A 163 -30.13 -0.70 3.62
C GLN A 163 -29.69 0.75 3.47
N LYS A 164 -29.13 1.38 4.52
CA LYS A 164 -28.56 2.74 4.42
C LYS A 164 -27.42 2.83 3.40
N ILE A 165 -26.58 1.79 3.28
CA ILE A 165 -25.51 1.74 2.25
C ILE A 165 -26.12 1.63 0.84
N ILE A 166 -27.16 0.80 0.68
CA ILE A 166 -27.88 0.66 -0.59
C ILE A 166 -28.58 1.97 -0.97
N GLU A 167 -29.16 2.69 0.00
CA GLU A 167 -29.75 4.01 -0.20
C GLU A 167 -28.71 5.03 -0.66
N LEU A 168 -27.53 5.07 -0.04
CA LEU A 168 -26.43 5.93 -0.48
C LEU A 168 -26.02 5.60 -1.91
N LYS A 169 -25.84 4.31 -2.22
CA LYS A 169 -25.53 3.85 -3.58
C LYS A 169 -26.61 4.28 -4.56
N ASN A 170 -27.89 4.19 -4.21
CA ASN A 170 -28.97 4.62 -5.08
C ASN A 170 -29.00 6.13 -5.27
N LYS A 171 -28.67 6.94 -4.25
CA LYS A 171 -28.57 8.41 -4.39
C LYS A 171 -27.46 8.81 -5.36
N VAL A 172 -26.28 8.21 -5.22
CA VAL A 172 -25.08 8.59 -5.98
C VAL A 172 -25.04 7.95 -7.38
N CYS A 173 -25.54 6.72 -7.52
CA CYS A 173 -25.50 5.97 -8.78
C CYS A 173 -26.82 6.02 -9.57
N ALA A 174 -27.90 6.64 -9.08
CA ALA A 174 -29.13 6.77 -9.87
C ALA A 174 -28.87 7.56 -11.16
N GLY A 175 -29.03 6.89 -12.30
CA GLY A 175 -28.90 7.52 -13.62
C GLY A 175 -27.46 7.73 -14.12
N THR A 176 -26.45 7.14 -13.48
CA THR A 176 -25.05 7.18 -13.95
C THR A 176 -24.49 5.77 -14.16
N ASP A 177 -23.55 5.61 -15.10
CA ASP A 177 -22.81 4.35 -15.33
C ASP A 177 -21.76 4.05 -14.24
N LYS A 178 -21.89 4.68 -13.06
CA LYS A 178 -20.93 4.59 -11.97
C LYS A 178 -21.26 3.40 -11.09
N ASN A 179 -20.22 2.65 -10.73
CA ASN A 179 -20.34 1.48 -9.87
C ASN A 179 -20.05 1.86 -8.41
N PHE A 180 -20.42 0.98 -7.48
CA PHE A 180 -20.22 1.21 -6.05
C PHE A 180 -19.52 -0.01 -5.44
N VAL A 181 -18.43 0.25 -4.72
CA VAL A 181 -17.58 -0.75 -4.08
C VAL A 181 -17.52 -0.43 -2.59
N VAL A 182 -17.80 -1.42 -1.75
CA VAL A 182 -17.70 -1.33 -0.30
C VAL A 182 -16.48 -2.12 0.15
N ILE A 183 -15.57 -1.46 0.83
CA ILE A 183 -14.40 -2.09 1.44
C ILE A 183 -14.54 -1.95 2.94
N ASN A 184 -14.92 -3.05 3.60
CA ASN A 184 -15.13 -3.08 5.03
C ASN A 184 -13.92 -3.71 5.75
N GLN A 185 -13.44 -3.04 6.79
CA GLN A 185 -12.43 -3.60 7.69
C GLN A 185 -12.99 -4.76 8.52
N LYS A 186 -14.26 -4.65 8.94
CA LYS A 186 -14.94 -5.73 9.65
C LYS A 186 -15.54 -6.74 8.68
N GLY A 187 -16.15 -7.77 9.24
CA GLY A 187 -16.80 -8.80 8.48
C GLY A 187 -18.12 -8.37 7.84
N ILE A 188 -18.62 -9.20 6.93
CA ILE A 188 -19.95 -9.09 6.30
C ILE A 188 -20.55 -10.50 6.30
N ASP A 189 -21.77 -10.63 6.84
CA ASP A 189 -22.48 -11.91 6.91
C ASP A 189 -23.09 -12.29 5.54
N PRO A 190 -23.39 -13.59 5.31
CA PRO A 190 -23.94 -14.04 4.03
C PRO A 190 -25.26 -13.34 3.63
N PRO A 191 -26.25 -13.15 4.52
CA PRO A 191 -27.47 -12.42 4.16
C PRO A 191 -27.21 -10.98 3.69
N SER A 192 -26.30 -10.25 4.33
CA SER A 192 -25.92 -8.90 3.88
C SER A 192 -25.17 -8.93 2.54
N LEU A 193 -24.35 -9.95 2.29
CA LEU A 193 -23.70 -10.12 0.99
C LEU A 193 -24.73 -10.33 -0.11
N ASP A 194 -25.79 -11.10 0.13
CA ASP A 194 -26.87 -11.32 -0.86
C ASP A 194 -27.64 -10.02 -1.14
N LEU A 195 -27.87 -9.19 -0.12
CA LEU A 195 -28.49 -7.87 -0.27
C LEU A 195 -27.61 -6.93 -1.11
N LEU A 196 -26.32 -6.86 -0.80
CA LEU A 196 -25.35 -6.03 -1.54
C LEU A 196 -25.16 -6.52 -2.98
N ALA A 197 -25.10 -7.84 -3.19
CA ALA A 197 -24.98 -8.45 -4.51
C ALA A 197 -26.20 -8.14 -5.39
N ARG A 198 -27.42 -8.26 -4.85
CA ARG A 198 -28.66 -7.88 -5.54
C ARG A 198 -28.71 -6.39 -5.89
N ALA A 199 -28.13 -5.54 -5.03
CA ALA A 199 -27.97 -4.12 -5.31
C ALA A 199 -26.85 -3.83 -6.34
N GLY A 200 -26.10 -4.84 -6.79
CA GLY A 200 -25.00 -4.69 -7.74
C GLY A 200 -23.74 -4.04 -7.16
N ILE A 201 -23.58 -4.10 -5.83
CA ILE A 201 -22.45 -3.55 -5.08
C ILE A 201 -21.37 -4.62 -4.94
N ILE A 202 -20.12 -4.27 -5.23
CA ILE A 202 -18.97 -5.14 -4.93
C ILE A 202 -18.61 -4.96 -3.46
N ALA A 203 -18.74 -5.99 -2.64
CA ALA A 203 -18.44 -5.91 -1.21
C ALA A 203 -17.22 -6.76 -0.85
N LEU A 204 -16.25 -6.11 -0.21
CA LEU A 204 -15.07 -6.73 0.37
C LEU A 204 -15.17 -6.69 1.88
N ARG A 205 -14.86 -7.82 2.51
CA ARG A 205 -14.93 -8.02 3.96
C ARG A 205 -13.54 -8.27 4.52
N ARG A 206 -13.32 -7.87 5.78
CA ARG A 206 -12.08 -8.14 6.53
C ARG A 206 -10.84 -7.52 5.87
N ALA A 207 -10.97 -6.31 5.35
CA ALA A 207 -9.83 -5.55 4.85
C ALA A 207 -8.85 -5.24 5.99
N LYS A 208 -7.55 -5.33 5.72
CA LYS A 208 -6.51 -4.99 6.70
C LYS A 208 -6.61 -3.50 7.04
N ARG A 209 -6.50 -3.15 8.33
CA ARG A 209 -6.51 -1.74 8.79
C ARG A 209 -5.55 -0.84 8.01
N ARG A 210 -4.33 -1.33 7.76
CA ARG A 210 -3.29 -0.61 6.98
C ARG A 210 -3.74 -0.27 5.56
N ASN A 211 -4.56 -1.14 4.96
CA ASN A 211 -5.10 -0.92 3.62
C ASN A 211 -6.19 0.14 3.60
N MET A 212 -6.90 0.34 4.71
CA MET A 212 -7.92 1.39 4.83
C MET A 212 -7.28 2.78 4.75
N GLU A 213 -6.18 2.98 5.50
CA GLU A 213 -5.41 4.23 5.46
C GLU A 213 -4.87 4.51 4.05
N ARG A 214 -4.36 3.48 3.39
CA ARG A 214 -3.88 3.57 1.99
C ARG A 214 -4.98 3.84 0.98
N LEU A 215 -6.17 3.23 1.14
CA LEU A 215 -7.31 3.46 0.25
C LEU A 215 -7.79 4.90 0.33
N VAL A 216 -7.87 5.46 1.53
CA VAL A 216 -8.24 6.86 1.73
C VAL A 216 -7.23 7.79 1.04
N LEU A 217 -5.93 7.50 1.16
CA LEU A 217 -4.89 8.30 0.51
C LEU A 217 -4.84 8.13 -1.01
N ALA A 218 -5.12 6.94 -1.54
CA ALA A 218 -5.11 6.68 -2.98
C ALA A 218 -6.39 7.15 -3.68
N CYS A 219 -7.55 6.78 -3.15
CA CYS A 219 -8.85 7.01 -3.79
C CYS A 219 -9.51 8.32 -3.34
N GLY A 220 -9.06 8.91 -2.24
CA GLY A 220 -9.78 9.96 -1.51
C GLY A 220 -10.91 9.39 -0.66
N GLY A 221 -11.69 10.29 -0.05
CA GLY A 221 -12.80 9.95 0.84
C GLY A 221 -12.38 9.86 2.32
N GLU A 222 -13.28 9.35 3.16
CA GLU A 222 -13.06 9.21 4.60
C GLU A 222 -13.38 7.77 5.05
N ALA A 223 -12.62 7.27 6.02
CA ALA A 223 -12.92 5.98 6.64
C ALA A 223 -14.10 6.11 7.61
N ILE A 224 -15.26 5.60 7.21
CA ILE A 224 -16.49 5.75 7.99
C ILE A 224 -16.59 4.69 9.08
N ASN A 225 -16.86 5.12 10.32
CA ASN A 225 -17.07 4.23 11.47
C ASN A 225 -18.55 3.96 11.80
N SER A 226 -19.47 4.78 11.30
CA SER A 226 -20.91 4.64 11.48
C SER A 226 -21.65 4.87 10.18
N VAL A 227 -22.67 4.07 9.91
CA VAL A 227 -23.50 4.19 8.69
C VAL A 227 -24.45 5.41 8.76
N GLU A 228 -24.48 6.10 9.88
CA GLU A 228 -25.32 7.28 10.10
C GLU A 228 -24.61 8.55 9.62
N GLY A 229 -25.27 9.33 8.77
CA GLY A 229 -24.71 10.59 8.26
C GLY A 229 -23.73 10.44 7.10
N MET A 230 -23.73 9.31 6.38
CA MET A 230 -22.90 9.15 5.18
C MET A 230 -23.30 10.17 4.10
N THR A 231 -22.35 11.00 3.68
CA THR A 231 -22.49 11.93 2.56
C THR A 231 -21.67 11.45 1.36
N GLU A 232 -21.89 12.08 0.20
CA GLU A 232 -21.16 11.77 -1.03
C GLU A 232 -19.66 12.13 -0.92
N ASP A 233 -19.33 13.11 -0.08
CA ASP A 233 -17.96 13.59 0.14
C ASP A 233 -17.07 12.55 0.85
N CYS A 234 -17.68 11.64 1.62
CA CYS A 234 -16.94 10.55 2.27
C CYS A 234 -16.50 9.46 1.29
N LEU A 235 -16.99 9.46 0.05
CA LEU A 235 -16.69 8.43 -0.94
C LEU A 235 -15.38 8.72 -1.68
N GLY A 236 -14.53 7.71 -1.78
CA GLY A 236 -13.38 7.71 -2.68
C GLY A 236 -13.79 7.42 -4.13
N TRP A 237 -12.88 7.66 -5.06
CA TRP A 237 -13.09 7.37 -6.48
C TRP A 237 -11.93 6.58 -7.08
N ALA A 238 -12.26 5.56 -7.88
CA ALA A 238 -11.32 4.81 -8.70
C ALA A 238 -11.89 4.55 -10.09
N GLY A 239 -11.06 4.69 -11.13
CA GLY A 239 -11.48 4.49 -12.51
C GLY A 239 -11.73 3.02 -12.84
N LEU A 240 -11.01 2.09 -12.22
CA LEU A 240 -11.16 0.66 -12.48
C LEU A 240 -11.00 -0.15 -11.19
N VAL A 241 -11.97 -1.02 -10.92
CA VAL A 241 -11.88 -2.03 -9.86
C VAL A 241 -12.18 -3.39 -10.45
N TYR A 242 -11.25 -4.34 -10.30
CA TYR A 242 -11.46 -5.69 -10.82
C TYR A 242 -10.85 -6.77 -9.92
N GLU A 243 -11.49 -7.92 -9.89
CA GLU A 243 -11.04 -9.13 -9.24
C GLU A 243 -10.26 -9.99 -10.24
N HIS A 244 -9.04 -10.34 -9.87
CA HIS A 244 -8.24 -11.33 -10.56
C HIS A 244 -8.15 -12.59 -9.70
N VAL A 245 -8.52 -13.73 -10.27
CA VAL A 245 -8.47 -15.02 -9.58
C VAL A 245 -7.23 -15.77 -10.07
N LEU A 246 -6.38 -16.20 -9.15
CA LEU A 246 -5.18 -16.99 -9.43
C LEU A 246 -5.23 -18.27 -8.58
N GLY A 247 -5.59 -19.39 -9.23
CA GLY A 247 -5.86 -20.63 -8.51
C GLY A 247 -7.07 -20.47 -7.58
N GLU A 248 -6.85 -20.66 -6.27
CA GLU A 248 -7.88 -20.48 -5.24
C GLU A 248 -7.87 -19.08 -4.60
N GLU A 249 -6.82 -18.29 -4.87
CA GLU A 249 -6.65 -16.95 -4.31
C GLU A 249 -7.32 -15.90 -5.21
N LYS A 250 -7.89 -14.89 -4.56
CA LYS A 250 -8.56 -13.76 -5.22
C LYS A 250 -7.86 -12.47 -4.84
N TYR A 251 -7.56 -11.66 -5.83
CA TYR A 251 -6.92 -10.37 -5.66
C TYR A 251 -7.82 -9.29 -6.24
N THR A 252 -8.12 -8.24 -5.47
CA THR A 252 -8.88 -7.10 -5.99
C THR A 252 -7.92 -5.95 -6.27
N PHE A 253 -7.96 -5.47 -7.50
CA PHE A 253 -7.17 -4.36 -8.00
C PHE A 253 -8.03 -3.10 -7.99
N VAL A 254 -7.48 -2.04 -7.42
CA VAL A 254 -8.04 -0.69 -7.47
C VAL A 254 -7.03 0.17 -8.25
N GLU A 255 -7.39 0.55 -9.46
CA GLU A 255 -6.53 1.23 -10.44
C GLU A 255 -7.20 2.52 -10.95
N ASN A 256 -6.40 3.40 -11.57
CA ASN A 256 -6.83 4.70 -12.11
C ASN A 256 -7.47 5.59 -11.06
N VAL A 257 -6.79 5.78 -9.93
CA VAL A 257 -7.25 6.71 -8.88
C VAL A 257 -6.83 8.15 -9.22
N LYS A 258 -7.57 9.15 -8.73
CA LYS A 258 -7.31 10.57 -9.07
C LYS A 258 -5.97 11.08 -8.53
N ASN A 259 -5.70 10.79 -7.26
CA ASN A 259 -4.51 11.27 -6.55
C ASN A 259 -3.84 10.08 -5.86
N PRO A 260 -2.98 9.30 -6.53
CA PRO A 260 -2.33 8.15 -5.93
C PRO A 260 -1.24 8.59 -4.94
N HIS A 261 -1.61 8.97 -3.71
CA HIS A 261 -0.62 9.16 -2.64
C HIS A 261 -0.21 7.85 -1.97
N SER A 262 -0.78 6.73 -2.41
CA SER A 262 -0.38 5.37 -2.06
C SER A 262 -0.38 4.51 -3.31
N CYS A 263 0.64 3.66 -3.43
CA CYS A 263 0.82 2.77 -4.57
C CYS A 263 1.15 1.35 -4.10
N THR A 264 0.94 0.37 -4.98
CA THR A 264 1.30 -1.02 -4.72
C THR A 264 2.30 -1.52 -5.73
N ILE A 265 3.42 -2.06 -5.25
CA ILE A 265 4.34 -2.85 -6.06
C ILE A 265 3.87 -4.30 -5.99
N LEU A 266 3.39 -4.82 -7.13
CA LEU A 266 2.98 -6.21 -7.25
C LEU A 266 4.14 -7.04 -7.78
N ILE A 267 4.76 -7.83 -6.90
CA ILE A 267 5.81 -8.79 -7.25
C ILE A 267 5.17 -10.10 -7.68
N LYS A 268 5.56 -10.62 -8.84
CA LYS A 268 5.24 -11.99 -9.23
C LYS A 268 6.49 -12.85 -9.16
N GLY A 269 6.35 -14.09 -8.74
CA GLY A 269 7.47 -15.01 -8.72
C GLY A 269 7.05 -16.47 -8.58
N PRO A 270 7.89 -17.41 -9.04
CA PRO A 270 7.57 -18.84 -9.05
C PRO A 270 7.62 -19.45 -7.65
N ASN A 271 8.59 -19.03 -6.83
CA ASN A 271 8.89 -19.61 -5.53
C ASN A 271 8.92 -18.52 -4.46
N ASP A 272 8.50 -18.85 -3.23
CA ASP A 272 8.51 -17.92 -2.10
C ASP A 272 9.90 -17.37 -1.78
N HIS A 273 10.94 -18.18 -1.94
CA HIS A 273 12.32 -17.75 -1.72
C HIS A 273 12.73 -16.64 -2.68
N THR A 274 12.39 -16.77 -3.97
CA THR A 274 12.66 -15.75 -4.98
C THR A 274 11.84 -14.49 -4.69
N ILE A 275 10.57 -14.64 -4.32
CA ILE A 275 9.70 -13.51 -3.94
C ILE A 275 10.26 -12.76 -2.74
N ALA A 276 10.74 -13.48 -1.71
CA ALA A 276 11.34 -12.87 -0.52
C ALA A 276 12.60 -12.08 -0.88
N GLN A 277 13.48 -12.65 -1.71
CA GLN A 277 14.69 -11.97 -2.19
C GLN A 277 14.35 -10.69 -2.97
N ILE A 278 13.37 -10.75 -3.88
CA ILE A 278 12.92 -9.58 -4.64
C ILE A 278 12.31 -8.53 -3.70
N LYS A 279 11.47 -8.95 -2.75
CA LYS A 279 10.84 -8.07 -1.77
C LYS A 279 11.87 -7.33 -0.91
N ASP A 280 12.93 -8.01 -0.50
CA ASP A 280 14.00 -7.41 0.29
C ASP A 280 14.92 -6.52 -0.56
N ALA A 281 15.08 -6.82 -1.85
CA ALA A 281 15.77 -5.94 -2.79
C ALA A 281 14.97 -4.65 -3.07
N VAL A 282 13.67 -4.77 -3.29
CA VAL A 282 12.76 -3.63 -3.52
C VAL A 282 12.71 -2.72 -2.29
N ARG A 283 12.61 -3.29 -1.08
CA ARG A 283 12.64 -2.49 0.17
C ARG A 283 13.91 -1.67 0.32
N ASP A 284 15.05 -2.26 0.03
CA ASP A 284 16.32 -1.54 0.12
C ASP A 284 16.46 -0.51 -0.99
N GLY A 285 16.01 -0.81 -2.22
CA GLY A 285 15.93 0.16 -3.30
C GLY A 285 15.04 1.37 -2.95
N LEU A 286 13.85 1.13 -2.40
CA LEU A 286 12.94 2.19 -1.95
C LEU A 286 13.58 3.08 -0.87
N ARG A 287 14.28 2.48 0.09
CA ARG A 287 15.02 3.23 1.12
C ARG A 287 16.17 4.04 0.55
N SER A 288 16.96 3.48 -0.38
CA SER A 288 18.05 4.21 -1.03
C SER A 288 17.54 5.42 -1.79
N VAL A 289 16.48 5.25 -2.59
CA VAL A 289 15.88 6.36 -3.35
C VAL A 289 15.27 7.39 -2.41
N LYS A 290 14.56 6.96 -1.36
CA LYS A 290 14.05 7.87 -0.32
C LYS A 290 15.18 8.72 0.28
N ASN A 291 16.27 8.10 0.72
CA ASN A 291 17.38 8.82 1.35
C ASN A 291 17.99 9.84 0.37
N THR A 292 18.14 9.48 -0.91
CA THR A 292 18.59 10.43 -1.93
C THR A 292 17.64 11.63 -2.06
N VAL A 293 16.34 11.42 -1.94
CA VAL A 293 15.34 12.50 -1.99
C VAL A 293 15.39 13.40 -0.75
N GLU A 294 15.61 12.83 0.43
CA GLU A 294 15.70 13.60 1.69
C GLU A 294 17.05 14.31 1.85
N ASP A 295 18.16 13.68 1.45
CA ASP A 295 19.52 14.22 1.63
C ASP A 295 19.92 15.21 0.52
N GLU A 296 19.17 15.25 -0.59
CA GLU A 296 19.44 16.07 -1.79
C GLU A 296 20.88 15.94 -2.33
N ALA A 297 21.56 14.83 -2.01
CA ALA A 297 22.95 14.60 -2.37
C ALA A 297 23.23 13.10 -2.56
N VAL A 298 24.19 12.80 -3.42
CA VAL A 298 24.68 11.43 -3.67
C VAL A 298 26.19 11.38 -3.66
N VAL A 299 26.71 10.20 -3.30
CA VAL A 299 28.15 9.91 -3.32
C VAL A 299 28.41 8.86 -4.40
N LEU A 300 29.32 9.17 -5.32
CA LEU A 300 29.65 8.27 -6.43
C LEU A 300 30.68 7.22 -5.99
N VAL A 301 30.26 5.95 -5.94
CA VAL A 301 31.10 4.86 -5.41
C VAL A 301 31.95 4.17 -6.50
N ALA A 302 31.50 4.16 -7.75
CA ALA A 302 32.09 3.30 -8.78
C ALA A 302 33.38 3.84 -9.44
N LEU A 303 33.57 5.17 -9.49
CA LEU A 303 34.68 5.79 -10.23
C LEU A 303 35.92 6.10 -9.39
N GLU A 304 35.84 6.06 -8.07
CA GLU A 304 36.93 6.54 -7.22
C GLU A 304 37.48 5.52 -6.21
N ARG A 305 37.05 4.26 -6.24
CA ARG A 305 37.73 3.21 -5.45
C ARG A 305 39.23 3.12 -5.77
N SER A 306 39.61 3.44 -7.01
CA SER A 306 41.01 3.60 -7.46
C SER A 306 41.68 4.86 -6.93
N ARG A 307 40.96 6.00 -6.87
CA ARG A 307 41.48 7.28 -6.36
C ARG A 307 41.62 7.31 -4.84
N TRP A 308 40.70 6.69 -4.11
CA TRP A 308 40.75 6.56 -2.65
C TRP A 308 41.95 5.73 -2.16
N LEU A 309 42.29 4.64 -2.87
CA LEU A 309 43.49 3.85 -2.59
C LEU A 309 44.79 4.60 -2.94
N GLN A 310 44.76 5.50 -3.93
CA GLN A 310 45.95 6.23 -4.38
C GLN A 310 46.19 7.56 -3.62
N GLY A 311 45.15 8.29 -3.22
CA GLY A 311 45.28 9.60 -2.57
C GLY A 311 45.63 9.51 -1.08
N SER A 312 45.08 8.53 -0.37
CA SER A 312 45.18 8.45 1.10
C SER A 312 46.53 7.95 1.62
N ILE A 313 47.39 7.40 0.75
CA ILE A 313 48.73 6.90 1.12
C ILE A 313 49.82 7.99 0.89
N SER A 314 49.49 9.10 0.24
CA SER A 314 50.46 10.18 -0.07
C SER A 314 50.62 11.25 1.04
N LEU A 315 49.83 11.18 2.11
CA LEU A 315 49.91 12.09 3.26
C LEU A 315 50.65 11.42 4.43
N THR A 316 51.92 11.04 4.21
CA THR A 316 53.00 10.98 5.21
C THR A 316 54.31 10.52 4.52
N MET A 317 55.04 11.48 3.95
CA MET A 317 56.50 11.55 3.99
C MET A 317 56.87 12.97 4.39
#